data_AF-A0A1U9KRT7-F1
#
_entry.id   AF-A0A1U9KRT7-F1
#
_cell.length_a   1.000
_cell.length_b   1.000
_cell.length_c   1.000
_cell.angle_alpha   90.00
_cell.angle_beta   90.00
_cell.angle_gamma   90.00
#
_symmetry.space_group_name_H-M   'P 1'
#
loop_
_entity.id
_entity.type
_entity.pdbx_description
1 polymer ?
#
loop_
_entity_poly.entity_id
_entity_poly.type
_entity_poly.pdbx_seq_one_letter_code
_entity_poly.pdbx_strand_id
1 'polypeptide(L)' 'MFVSDQQPASDDPSMRHDVRNMLATALLAADLLSAHADPAVRRQAETIIAAIESATARLKGQRK' A
#
# COMPACT_ATOMS: atom_id res chain seq x y z
N MET A 1 1.62 -36.82 -17.96
CA MET A 1 0.49 -36.20 -17.25
C MET A 1 1.09 -35.10 -16.39
N PHE A 2 1.06 -33.85 -16.86
CA PHE A 2 1.65 -32.71 -16.16
C PHE A 2 0.67 -32.28 -15.07
N VAL A 3 1.03 -32.51 -13.81
CA VAL A 3 0.28 -31.98 -12.68
C VAL A 3 0.68 -30.51 -12.56
N SER A 4 -0.20 -29.63 -13.04
CA SER A 4 -0.10 -28.21 -12.80
C SER A 4 -0.39 -27.94 -11.33
N ASP A 5 0.66 -27.77 -10.54
CA ASP A 5 0.61 -27.26 -9.18
C ASP A 5 0.27 -25.76 -9.24
N GLN A 6 -1.00 -25.44 -9.47
CA GLN A 6 -1.54 -24.11 -9.23
C GLN A 6 -1.80 -24.01 -7.72
N GLN A 7 -0.78 -23.58 -6.97
CA GLN A 7 -0.98 -23.16 -5.58
C GLN A 7 -2.04 -22.05 -5.54
N PRO A 8 -3.13 -22.21 -4.76
CA PRO A 8 -4.09 -21.14 -4.60
C PRO A 8 -3.36 -19.97 -3.93
N ALA A 9 -3.50 -18.77 -4.46
CA ALA A 9 -3.03 -17.55 -3.82
C ALA A 9 -3.65 -17.50 -2.41
N SER A 10 -2.90 -18.01 -1.42
CA SER A 10 -3.36 -18.09 -0.05
C SER A 10 -3.51 -16.66 0.40
N ASP A 11 -4.76 -16.31 0.62
CA ASP A 11 -5.23 -15.01 1.06
C ASP A 11 -4.77 -14.82 2.51
N ASP A 12 -3.45 -14.73 2.70
CA ASP A 12 -2.79 -14.87 3.99
C ASP A 12 -3.07 -13.61 4.81
N PRO A 13 -3.82 -13.70 5.92
CA PRO A 13 -4.09 -12.57 6.79
C PRO A 13 -2.79 -11.92 7.30
N SER A 14 -1.72 -12.70 7.46
CA SER A 14 -0.40 -12.21 7.89
C SER A 14 0.24 -11.32 6.81
N MET A 15 0.23 -11.76 5.54
CA MET A 15 0.75 -10.96 4.43
C MET A 15 0.03 -9.62 4.30
N ARG A 16 -1.30 -9.62 4.41
CA ARG A 16 -2.10 -8.38 4.37
C ARG A 16 -1.78 -7.44 5.52
N HIS A 17 -1.60 -8.00 6.72
CA HIS A 17 -1.23 -7.25 7.90
C HIS A 17 0.16 -6.61 7.73
N ASP A 18 1.14 -7.37 7.25
CA ASP A 18 2.51 -6.90 7.07
C ASP A 18 2.60 -5.81 6.00
N VAL A 19 1.92 -6.01 4.86
CA VAL A 19 1.82 -4.97 3.81
C VAL A 19 1.15 -3.71 4.35
N ARG A 20 0.07 -3.85 5.13
CA ARG A 20 -0.58 -2.70 5.77
C ARG A 20 0.37 -1.95 6.72
N ASN A 21 1.19 -2.67 7.48
CA ASN A 21 2.17 -2.05 8.38
C ASN A 21 3.26 -1.30 7.60
N MET A 22 3.78 -1.87 6.51
CA MET A 22 4.73 -1.17 5.64
C MET A 22 4.14 0.10 5.01
N LEU A 23 2.89 0.02 4.54
CA LEU A 23 2.16 1.17 3.99
C LEU A 23 1.93 2.27 5.03
N ALA A 24 1.68 1.91 6.30
CA ALA A 24 1.53 2.89 7.38
C ALA A 24 2.83 3.69 7.61
N THR A 25 3.98 3.02 7.60
CA THR A 25 5.29 3.68 7.70
C THR A 25 5.55 4.60 6.51
N ALA A 26 5.24 4.15 5.30
CA ALA A 26 5.37 4.96 4.09
C ALA A 26 4.45 6.19 4.11
N LEU A 27 3.22 6.04 4.62
CA LEU A 27 2.26 7.14 4.75
C LEU A 27 2.78 8.22 5.69
N LEU A 28 3.36 7.83 6.83
CA LEU A 28 3.94 8.76 7.80
C LEU A 28 5.14 9.53 7.21
N ALA A 29 6.00 8.85 6.44
CA ALA A 29 7.09 9.52 5.74
C ALA A 29 6.57 10.50 4.66
N ALA A 30 5.53 10.13 3.92
CA ALA A 30 4.91 10.99 2.93
C ALA A 30 4.21 12.21 3.57
N ASP A 31 3.56 12.02 4.72
CA ASP A 31 2.95 13.10 5.49
C ASP A 31 3.99 14.15 5.93
N LEU A 32 5.16 13.69 6.38
CA LEU A 32 6.29 14.58 6.71
C LEU A 32 6.76 15.39 5.47
N LEU A 33 6.84 14.74 4.30
CA LEU A 33 7.20 15.41 3.04
C LEU A 33 6.12 16.41 2.59
N SER A 34 4.86 16.19 2.95
CA SER A 34 3.76 17.12 2.61
C SER A 34 3.88 18.46 3.33
N ALA A 35 4.57 18.51 4.46
CA ALA A 35 4.87 19.72 5.21
C ALA A 35 6.11 20.48 4.71
N HIS A 36 6.79 19.98 3.67
CA HIS A 36 8.02 20.59 3.16
C HIS A 36 7.78 21.99 2.56
N ALA A 37 8.76 22.89 2.67
CA ALA A 37 8.63 24.27 2.17
C ALA A 37 8.53 24.32 0.64
N ASP A 38 9.25 23.43 -0.04
CA ASP A 38 9.26 23.31 -1.50
C ASP A 38 7.90 22.79 -2.04
N PRO A 39 7.19 23.57 -2.88
CA PRO A 39 5.93 23.16 -3.50
C PRO A 39 6.02 21.90 -4.36
N ALA A 40 7.17 21.65 -5.02
CA ALA A 40 7.34 20.46 -5.85
C ALA A 40 7.39 19.19 -4.98
N VAL A 41 8.08 19.27 -3.84
CA VAL A 41 8.15 18.19 -2.85
C VAL A 41 6.77 17.90 -2.26
N ARG A 42 6.01 18.93 -1.88
CA ARG A 42 4.64 18.75 -1.36
C ARG A 42 3.72 18.05 -2.36
N ARG A 43 3.75 18.48 -3.62
CA ARG A 43 2.93 17.87 -4.67
C ARG A 43 3.27 16.38 -4.88
N GLN A 44 4.55 16.04 -4.80
CA GLN A 44 4.97 14.64 -4.88
C GLN A 44 4.53 13.85 -3.65
N ALA A 45 4.59 14.45 -2.46
CA ALA A 45 4.11 13.86 -1.22
C ALA A 45 2.61 13.55 -1.27
N GLU A 46 1.78 14.51 -1.71
CA GLU A 46 0.34 14.31 -1.91
C GLU A 46 0.05 13.14 -2.89
N THR A 47 0.85 13.03 -3.95
CA THR A 47 0.73 11.93 -4.91
C THR A 47 1.05 10.58 -4.26
N ILE A 48 2.08 10.52 -3.42
CA ILE A 48 2.45 9.30 -2.68
C ILE A 48 1.36 8.92 -1.68
N ILE A 49 0.84 9.89 -0.92
CA ILE A 49 -0.26 9.70 0.04
C ILE A 49 -1.47 9.09 -0.67
N ALA A 50 -1.92 9.70 -1.77
CA ALA A 50 -3.07 9.20 -2.54
C ALA A 50 -2.87 7.77 -3.07
N ALA A 51 -1.66 7.44 -3.52
CA ALA A 51 -1.32 6.09 -3.97
C ALA A 51 -1.36 5.06 -2.83
N ILE A 52 -0.82 5.40 -1.65
CA ILE A 52 -0.81 4.54 -0.47
C ILE A 52 -2.22 4.31 0.07
N GLU A 53 -3.06 5.35 0.11
CA GLU A 53 -4.46 5.25 0.52
C GLU A 53 -5.25 4.34 -0.43
N SER A 54 -5.05 4.50 -1.75
CA SER A 54 -5.65 3.62 -2.76
C SER A 54 -5.22 2.16 -2.60
N ALA A 55 -3.93 1.91 -2.36
CA ALA A 55 -3.42 0.57 -2.09
C ALA A 55 -4.03 -0.03 -0.81
N THR A 56 -4.11 0.77 0.26
CA THR A 56 -4.70 0.36 1.54
C THR A 56 -6.18 0.05 1.40
N ALA A 57 -6.92 0.83 0.62
CA ALA A 57 -8.34 0.58 0.32
C ALA A 57 -8.54 -0.75 -0.41
N ARG A 58 -7.69 -1.07 -1.39
CA ARG A 58 -7.71 -2.37 -2.09
C ARG A 58 -7.41 -3.54 -1.17
N LEU A 59 -6.47 -3.38 -0.24
CA LEU A 59 -6.13 -4.41 0.76
C LEU A 59 -7.26 -4.64 1.78
N LYS A 60 -8.02 -3.60 2.13
CA LYS A 60 -9.22 -3.71 2.99
C LYS A 60 -10.41 -4.36 2.28
N GLY A 61 -10.44 -4.38 0.94
CA GLY A 61 -11.63 -4.69 0.16
C GLY A 61 -11.39 -5.48 -1.13
N GLN A 62 -11.08 -6.77 -0.98
CA GLN A 62 -11.52 -7.82 -1.92
C GLN A 62 -12.64 -8.67 -1.27
N ARG A 63 -13.69 -8.01 -0.77
CA ARG A 63 -14.97 -8.65 -0.44
C ARG A 63 -16.05 -8.05 -1.31
N LYS A 64 -16.18 -8.53 -2.54
CA LYS A 64 -17.44 -8.50 -3.27
C LYS A 64 -17.50 -9.67 -4.24
#